data_AF-A0A0F9LJ93-F1
#
_entry.id   AF-A0A0F9LJ93-F1
#
_cell.length_a   1.000
_cell.length_b   1.000
_cell.length_c   1.000
_cell.angle_alpha   90.00
_cell.angle_beta   90.00
_cell.angle_gamma   90.00
#
_symmetry.space_group_name_H-M   'P 1'
#
loop_
_entity.id
_entity.type
_entity.pdbx_description
1 polymer ?
#
loop_
_entity_poly.entity_id
_entity_poly.type
_entity_poly.pdbx_seq_one_letter_code
_entity_poly.pdbx_strand_id
1 'polypeptide(L)'
;MKVAYADPPYIGQAKRYPEKQEVDHTKLIKHLNTYDAWALSASSPSLKIILPMCPDDVRIAAWVKPFCSFKPNVNPAYAWEPIIFRGARKRSRDIPTVRDWVSVNITLKKGLVGAKPKEFCFWLFNLLGLNKDDTLDDLYPGTGIVSQCWGDFNGV
;
A
#
# COMPACT_ATOMS: atom_id res chain seq x y z
N MET A 1 2.87 16.30 -8.22
CA MET A 1 2.23 15.05 -8.67
C MET A 1 0.97 14.87 -7.85
N LYS A 2 -0.14 14.51 -8.50
CA LYS A 2 -1.31 13.99 -7.82
C LYS A 2 -1.13 12.49 -7.65
N VAL A 3 -1.10 12.03 -6.41
CA VAL A 3 -0.79 10.63 -6.06
C VAL A 3 -1.94 10.00 -5.31
N ALA A 4 -2.19 8.71 -5.56
CA ALA A 4 -3.15 7.92 -4.80
C ALA A 4 -2.47 6.78 -4.03
N TYR A 5 -2.95 6.51 -2.83
CA TYR A 5 -2.72 5.26 -2.14
C TYR A 5 -4.05 4.55 -1.88
N ALA A 6 -4.11 3.26 -2.17
CA ALA A 6 -5.27 2.42 -1.90
C ALA A 6 -4.90 1.21 -1.05
N ASP A 7 -5.62 1.01 0.05
CA ASP A 7 -5.57 -0.20 0.89
C ASP A 7 -7.00 -0.73 1.10
N PRO A 8 -7.65 -1.20 0.03
CA PRO A 8 -9.02 -1.69 0.12
C PRO A 8 -9.08 -2.95 0.99
N PRO A 9 -10.28 -3.34 1.46
CA PRO A 9 -10.50 -4.71 1.90
C PRO A 9 -9.96 -5.70 0.85
N TYR A 10 -9.01 -6.56 1.24
CA TYR A 10 -8.46 -7.53 0.32
C TYR A 10 -9.54 -8.48 -0.19
N ILE A 11 -9.40 -8.94 -1.44
CA ILE A 11 -10.41 -9.76 -2.13
C ILE A 11 -10.90 -10.90 -1.22
N GLY A 12 -12.21 -10.95 -0.99
CA GLY A 12 -12.86 -11.96 -0.13
C GLY A 12 -12.73 -11.71 1.38
N GLN A 13 -12.19 -10.56 1.79
CA GLN A 13 -12.04 -10.14 3.18
C GLN A 13 -12.95 -8.98 3.57
N ALA A 14 -13.84 -8.51 2.69
CA ALA A 14 -14.72 -7.37 2.97
C ALA A 14 -15.55 -7.56 4.26
N LYS A 15 -15.97 -8.79 4.55
CA LYS A 15 -16.72 -9.14 5.78
C LYS A 15 -16.02 -8.78 7.10
N ARG A 16 -14.71 -8.50 7.08
CA ARG A 16 -13.92 -8.10 8.25
C ARG A 16 -14.02 -6.59 8.55
N TYR A 17 -14.60 -5.83 7.64
CA TYR A 17 -14.70 -4.38 7.72
C TYR A 17 -16.17 -3.96 7.92
N PRO A 18 -16.45 -2.80 8.54
CA PRO A 18 -17.81 -2.34 8.82
C PRO A 18 -18.71 -2.26 7.59
N GLU A 19 -18.16 -1.85 6.45
CA GLU A 19 -18.86 -1.64 5.19
C GLU A 19 -19.32 -2.96 4.55
N LYS A 20 -18.62 -4.07 4.84
CA LYS A 20 -18.90 -5.42 4.33
C LYS A 20 -19.07 -5.51 2.80
N GLN A 21 -18.44 -4.58 2.07
CA GLN A 21 -18.57 -4.46 0.63
C GLN A 21 -17.26 -4.83 -0.07
N GLU A 22 -17.33 -5.74 -1.04
CA GLU A 22 -16.20 -6.07 -1.90
C GLU A 22 -15.90 -4.92 -2.87
N VAL A 23 -14.62 -4.78 -3.22
CA VAL A 23 -14.14 -3.74 -4.12
C VAL A 23 -14.01 -4.28 -5.54
N ASP A 24 -14.60 -3.58 -6.49
CA ASP A 24 -14.39 -3.80 -7.92
C ASP A 24 -12.99 -3.31 -8.31
N HIS A 25 -12.04 -4.25 -8.35
CA HIS A 25 -10.64 -3.93 -8.60
C HIS A 25 -10.39 -3.42 -10.02
N THR A 26 -11.21 -3.80 -11.00
CA THR A 26 -11.10 -3.27 -12.36
C THR A 26 -11.43 -1.78 -12.38
N LYS A 27 -12.52 -1.37 -11.71
CA LYS A 27 -12.85 0.06 -11.55
C LYS A 27 -11.83 0.80 -10.71
N LEU A 28 -11.35 0.19 -9.61
CA LEU A 28 -10.32 0.79 -8.76
C LEU A 28 -9.05 1.07 -9.57
N ILE A 29 -8.53 0.09 -10.32
CA ILE A 29 -7.31 0.28 -11.11
C ILE A 29 -7.52 1.32 -12.22
N LYS A 30 -8.70 1.33 -12.86
CA LYS A 30 -9.05 2.39 -13.83
C LYS A 30 -9.01 3.77 -13.18
N HIS A 31 -9.51 3.90 -11.95
CA HIS A 31 -9.45 5.16 -11.19
C HIS A 31 -8.01 5.50 -10.77
N LEU A 32 -7.23 4.56 -10.27
CA LEU A 32 -5.82 4.79 -9.91
C LEU A 32 -5.00 5.28 -11.11
N ASN A 33 -5.29 4.79 -12.32
CA ASN A 33 -4.64 5.23 -13.55
C ASN A 33 -4.97 6.68 -13.98
N THR A 34 -5.83 7.40 -13.27
CA THR A 34 -6.01 8.86 -13.47
C THR A 34 -5.02 9.71 -12.68
N TYR A 35 -4.20 9.09 -11.83
CA TYR A 35 -3.18 9.77 -11.01
C TYR A 35 -1.81 9.71 -11.71
N ASP A 36 -0.93 10.67 -11.38
CA ASP A 36 0.44 10.69 -11.90
C ASP A 36 1.25 9.49 -11.38
N ALA A 37 0.98 9.10 -10.11
CA ALA A 37 1.55 7.94 -9.46
C ALA A 37 0.52 7.30 -8.53
N TRP A 38 0.63 6.00 -8.30
CA TRP A 38 -0.22 5.33 -7.33
C TRP A 38 0.43 4.09 -6.72
N ALA A 39 -0.07 3.70 -5.55
CA ALA A 39 0.23 2.43 -4.93
C ALA A 39 -1.03 1.75 -4.40
N LEU A 40 -1.07 0.41 -4.53
CA LEU A 40 -2.15 -0.46 -4.11
C LEU A 40 -1.58 -1.55 -3.20
N SER A 41 -2.01 -1.55 -1.94
CA SER A 41 -1.80 -2.69 -1.04
C SER A 41 -2.71 -3.85 -1.45
N ALA A 42 -2.15 -5.06 -1.42
CA ALA A 42 -2.89 -6.28 -1.73
C ALA A 42 -2.44 -7.45 -0.85
N SER A 43 -3.09 -8.59 -1.02
CA SER A 43 -2.63 -9.87 -0.47
C SER A 43 -1.85 -10.66 -1.53
N SER A 44 -0.91 -11.51 -1.11
CA SER A 44 -0.17 -12.36 -2.07
C SER A 44 -1.07 -13.31 -2.87
N PRO A 45 -2.14 -13.94 -2.31
CA PRO A 45 -3.04 -14.78 -3.11
C PRO A 45 -3.85 -14.01 -4.17
N SER A 46 -4.10 -12.71 -3.96
CA SER A 46 -4.86 -11.88 -4.89
C SER A 46 -4.04 -11.40 -6.10
N LEU A 47 -2.70 -11.55 -6.10
CA LEU A 47 -1.86 -11.10 -7.21
C LEU A 47 -2.27 -11.69 -8.56
N LYS A 48 -2.60 -12.99 -8.61
CA LYS A 48 -3.05 -13.66 -9.84
C LYS A 48 -4.34 -13.08 -10.44
N ILE A 49 -5.14 -12.40 -9.62
CA ILE A 49 -6.41 -11.76 -10.02
C ILE A 49 -6.15 -10.31 -10.41
N ILE A 50 -5.36 -9.59 -9.62
CA ILE A 50 -5.15 -8.14 -9.75
C ILE A 50 -4.20 -7.81 -10.90
N LEU A 51 -3.08 -8.54 -11.05
CA LEU A 51 -2.04 -8.19 -12.02
C LEU A 51 -2.54 -8.16 -13.47
N PRO A 52 -3.41 -9.07 -13.95
CA PRO A 52 -3.99 -8.97 -15.30
C PRO A 52 -4.84 -7.71 -15.55
N MET A 53 -5.26 -7.01 -14.49
CA MET A 53 -6.02 -5.76 -14.59
C MET A 53 -5.11 -4.52 -14.59
N CYS A 54 -3.84 -4.68 -14.22
CA CYS A 54 -2.87 -3.60 -14.12
C CYS A 54 -2.24 -3.27 -15.48
N PRO A 55 -1.76 -2.03 -15.68
CA PRO A 55 -0.86 -1.69 -16.77
C PRO A 55 0.44 -2.52 -16.75
N ASP A 56 1.07 -2.72 -17.91
CA ASP A 56 2.28 -3.54 -18.04
C ASP A 56 3.53 -2.96 -17.35
N ASP A 57 3.53 -1.66 -17.05
CA ASP A 57 4.65 -0.92 -16.44
C ASP A 57 4.56 -0.82 -14.91
N VAL A 58 3.61 -1.52 -14.28
CA VAL A 58 3.58 -1.58 -12.81
C VAL A 58 4.78 -2.33 -12.26
N ARG A 59 5.20 -1.96 -11.06
CA ARG A 59 6.17 -2.70 -10.26
C ARG A 59 5.52 -3.25 -9.00
N ILE A 60 6.14 -4.26 -8.40
CA ILE A 60 5.68 -4.87 -7.16
C ILE A 60 6.78 -4.70 -6.11
N ALA A 61 6.42 -4.08 -5.00
CA ALA A 61 7.22 -3.94 -3.81
C ALA A 61 6.67 -4.85 -2.68
N ALA A 62 7.41 -5.00 -1.59
CA ALA A 62 7.01 -5.87 -0.49
C ALA A 62 7.07 -5.19 0.89
N TRP A 63 5.98 -5.27 1.65
CA TRP A 63 6.03 -5.09 3.09
C TRP A 63 6.26 -6.44 3.77
N VAL A 64 7.47 -6.65 4.27
CA VAL A 64 7.87 -7.82 5.06
C VAL A 64 7.59 -7.56 6.53
N LYS A 65 7.08 -8.57 7.24
CA LYS A 65 6.60 -8.44 8.61
C LYS A 65 7.42 -9.36 9.54
N PRO A 66 8.52 -8.88 10.16
CA PRO A 66 9.35 -9.69 11.05
C PRO A 66 8.56 -10.31 12.20
N PHE A 67 7.57 -9.58 12.69
CA PHE A 67 6.49 -10.09 13.51
C PHE A 67 5.15 -9.98 12.78
N CYS A 68 4.43 -11.11 12.70
CA CYS A 68 3.08 -11.22 12.17
C CYS A 68 2.24 -12.22 12.98
N SER A 69 0.92 -12.25 12.74
CA SER A 69 0.03 -13.22 13.38
C SER A 69 0.17 -14.60 12.72
N PHE A 70 0.69 -15.58 13.47
CA PHE A 70 0.66 -17.00 13.11
C PHE A 70 -0.65 -17.60 13.61
N LYS A 71 -1.51 -18.04 12.68
CA LYS A 71 -2.82 -18.59 13.01
C LYS A 71 -2.81 -20.11 12.87
N PRO A 72 -3.49 -20.85 13.77
CA PRO A 72 -3.72 -22.28 13.58
C PRO A 72 -4.29 -22.55 12.18
N ASN A 73 -3.80 -23.60 11.53
CA ASN A 73 -4.21 -24.05 10.19
C ASN A 73 -3.90 -23.09 9.03
N VAL A 74 -3.03 -22.09 9.21
CA VAL A 74 -2.51 -21.27 8.11
C VAL A 74 -1.04 -21.63 7.86
N ASN A 75 -0.78 -22.33 6.76
CA ASN A 75 0.56 -22.74 6.36
C ASN A 75 0.75 -22.60 4.83
N PRO A 76 1.72 -21.80 4.34
CA PRO A 76 2.61 -20.93 5.11
C PRO A 76 1.88 -19.72 5.69
N ALA A 77 2.48 -19.08 6.70
CA ALA A 77 1.96 -17.84 7.27
C ALA A 77 2.05 -16.68 6.27
N TYR A 78 1.09 -15.76 6.32
CA TYR A 78 1.10 -14.52 5.52
C TYR A 78 2.04 -13.48 6.14
N ALA A 79 3.35 -13.71 6.05
CA ALA A 79 4.41 -12.89 6.66
C ALA A 79 4.83 -11.67 5.83
N TRP A 80 4.20 -11.43 4.68
CA TRP A 80 4.44 -10.24 3.86
C TRP A 80 3.18 -9.83 3.08
N GLU A 81 3.15 -8.60 2.59
CA GLU A 81 2.09 -8.03 1.76
C GLU A 81 2.68 -7.35 0.51
N PRO A 82 2.19 -7.66 -0.71
CA PRO A 82 2.61 -6.96 -1.92
C PRO A 82 2.03 -5.55 -2.00
N ILE A 83 2.85 -4.62 -2.46
CA ILE A 83 2.46 -3.26 -2.83
C ILE A 83 2.69 -3.11 -4.34
N ILE A 84 1.62 -3.03 -5.11
CA ILE A 84 1.69 -2.76 -6.55
C ILE A 84 1.79 -1.25 -6.71
N PHE A 85 2.73 -0.75 -7.50
CA PHE A 85 2.90 0.69 -7.69
C PHE A 85 3.26 1.07 -9.12
N ARG A 86 2.94 2.31 -9.49
CA ARG A 86 3.17 2.87 -10.82
C ARG A 86 3.50 4.36 -10.71
N GLY A 87 4.27 4.87 -11.67
CA GLY A 87 4.47 6.32 -11.83
C GLY A 87 5.38 6.98 -10.78
N ALA A 88 6.12 6.19 -10.00
CA ALA A 88 7.06 6.73 -9.00
C ALA A 88 8.04 7.72 -9.64
N ARG A 89 8.31 8.83 -8.94
CA ARG A 89 9.19 9.90 -9.43
C ARG A 89 10.57 9.36 -9.73
N LYS A 90 11.09 9.66 -10.93
CA LYS A 90 12.49 9.38 -11.29
C LYS A 90 13.42 10.24 -10.44
N ARG A 91 14.49 9.63 -9.93
CA ARG A 91 15.48 10.28 -9.07
C ARG A 91 16.82 10.43 -9.79
N SER A 92 17.56 11.49 -9.44
CA SER A 92 18.96 11.62 -9.85
C SER A 92 19.85 10.64 -9.09
N ARG A 93 21.11 10.53 -9.51
CA ARG A 93 22.11 9.67 -8.84
C ARG A 93 22.49 10.16 -7.44
N ASP A 94 22.16 11.40 -7.10
CA ASP A 94 22.52 12.04 -5.83
C ASP A 94 21.55 11.68 -4.71
N ILE A 95 20.39 11.08 -5.05
CA ILE A 95 19.40 10.65 -4.08
C ILE A 95 19.61 9.15 -3.80
N PRO A 96 19.74 8.74 -2.53
CA PRO A 96 19.88 7.32 -2.18
C PRO A 96 18.75 6.47 -2.77
N THR A 97 19.12 5.29 -3.28
CA THR A 97 18.14 4.34 -3.81
C THR A 97 17.28 3.79 -2.68
N VAL A 98 15.96 3.87 -2.85
CA VAL A 98 15.00 3.27 -1.92
C VAL A 98 14.81 1.81 -2.28
N ARG A 99 14.87 0.93 -1.28
CA ARG A 99 14.54 -0.49 -1.46
C ARG A 99 13.08 -0.62 -1.85
N ASP A 100 12.77 -1.49 -2.80
CA ASP A 100 11.40 -1.87 -3.16
C ASP A 100 10.81 -2.87 -2.14
N TRP A 101 11.33 -2.87 -0.91
CA TRP A 101 10.72 -3.54 0.23
C TRP A 101 11.02 -2.80 1.53
N VAL A 102 10.18 -3.07 2.53
CA VAL A 102 10.34 -2.59 3.90
C VAL A 102 10.08 -3.72 4.89
N SER A 103 10.86 -3.80 5.96
CA SER A 103 10.74 -4.82 7.01
C SER A 103 10.29 -4.18 8.31
N VAL A 104 8.98 -4.23 8.59
CA VAL A 104 8.37 -3.58 9.76
C VAL A 104 7.25 -4.47 10.31
N ASN A 105 7.14 -4.56 11.63
CA ASN A 105 6.13 -5.38 12.29
C ASN A 105 4.71 -4.89 12.02
N ILE A 106 3.72 -5.79 12.08
CA ILE A 106 2.32 -5.36 12.07
C ILE A 106 1.99 -4.47 13.27
N THR A 107 1.05 -3.56 13.09
CA THR A 107 0.46 -2.82 14.20
C THR A 107 -0.55 -3.71 14.93
N LEU A 108 -0.46 -3.76 16.26
CA LEU A 108 -1.43 -4.44 17.12
C LEU A 108 -2.27 -3.42 17.91
N LYS A 109 -3.48 -3.83 18.34
CA LYS A 109 -4.32 -3.11 19.31
C LYS A 109 -4.70 -1.66 18.90
N LYS A 110 -4.93 -1.40 17.61
CA LYS A 110 -5.35 -0.08 17.09
C LYS A 110 -6.84 0.05 16.73
N GLY A 111 -7.70 -0.86 17.21
CA GLY A 111 -9.15 -0.80 17.00
C GLY A 111 -9.62 -1.28 15.63
N LEU A 112 -8.93 -0.93 14.53
CA LEU A 112 -9.19 -1.45 13.18
C LEU A 112 -8.18 -2.54 12.80
N VAL A 113 -8.65 -3.60 12.14
CA VAL A 113 -7.77 -4.62 11.54
C VAL A 113 -7.02 -4.01 10.37
N GLY A 114 -5.71 -4.22 10.30
CA GLY A 114 -4.89 -3.86 9.12
C GLY A 114 -4.22 -2.48 9.16
N ALA A 115 -4.29 -1.75 10.29
CA ALA A 115 -3.63 -0.45 10.42
C ALA A 115 -2.13 -0.52 10.07
N LYS A 116 -1.70 0.27 9.08
CA LYS A 116 -0.31 0.30 8.60
C LYS A 116 0.62 0.97 9.63
N PRO A 117 1.84 0.44 9.86
CA PRO A 117 2.84 1.09 10.71
C PRO A 117 3.32 2.42 10.14
N LYS A 118 3.80 3.34 10.99
CA LYS A 118 4.35 4.62 10.53
C LYS A 118 5.55 4.45 9.60
N GLU A 119 6.45 3.51 9.89
CA GLU A 119 7.61 3.27 9.04
C GLU A 119 7.22 2.75 7.64
N PHE A 120 6.12 1.99 7.54
CA PHE A 120 5.55 1.61 6.25
C PHE A 120 5.07 2.85 5.47
N CYS A 121 4.34 3.77 6.11
CA CYS A 121 3.85 4.99 5.46
C CYS A 121 5.01 5.84 4.91
N PHE A 122 6.04 6.10 5.72
CA PHE A 122 7.18 6.89 5.26
C PHE A 122 7.99 6.18 4.17
N TRP A 123 8.15 4.85 4.28
CA TRP A 123 8.76 4.08 3.20
C TRP A 123 7.94 4.17 1.91
N LEU A 124 6.61 4.11 1.97
CA LEU A 124 5.74 4.23 0.81
C LEU A 124 5.90 5.59 0.10
N PHE A 125 5.95 6.69 0.87
CA PHE A 125 6.18 8.02 0.31
C PHE A 125 7.54 8.12 -0.36
N ASN A 126 8.55 7.53 0.28
CA ASN A 126 9.88 7.40 -0.29
C ASN A 126 9.92 6.45 -1.50
N LEU A 127 9.12 5.39 -1.55
CA LEU A 127 9.05 4.49 -2.70
C LEU A 127 8.53 5.24 -3.94
N LEU A 128 7.48 6.04 -3.75
CA LEU A 128 6.84 6.82 -4.83
C LEU A 128 7.60 8.11 -5.17
N GLY A 129 8.56 8.52 -4.34
CA GLY A 129 9.36 9.73 -4.55
C GLY A 129 8.55 11.01 -4.33
N LEU A 130 7.71 11.02 -3.28
CA LEU A 130 6.87 12.15 -2.94
C LEU A 130 7.66 13.25 -2.25
N ASN A 131 7.22 14.50 -2.44
CA ASN A 131 7.68 15.66 -1.69
C ASN A 131 6.49 16.54 -1.26
N LYS A 132 6.77 17.61 -0.51
CA LYS A 132 5.74 18.52 0.04
C LYS A 132 4.87 19.25 -1.00
N ASP A 133 5.32 19.31 -2.26
CA ASP A 133 4.59 19.97 -3.35
C ASP A 133 3.66 19.00 -4.09
N ASP A 134 3.66 17.71 -3.69
CA ASP A 134 2.75 16.69 -4.18
C ASP A 134 1.46 16.66 -3.35
N THR A 135 0.43 16.00 -3.87
CA THR A 135 -0.79 15.68 -3.11
C THR A 135 -0.97 14.17 -3.03
N LEU A 136 -1.53 13.71 -1.91
CA LEU A 136 -1.80 12.30 -1.67
C LEU A 136 -3.27 12.09 -1.30
N ASP A 137 -3.99 11.35 -2.15
CA ASP A 137 -5.34 10.89 -1.89
C ASP A 137 -5.27 9.48 -1.26
N ASP A 138 -5.59 9.38 0.03
CA ASP A 138 -5.78 8.11 0.75
C ASP A 138 -7.20 7.59 0.52
N LEU A 139 -7.35 6.67 -0.44
CA LEU A 139 -8.67 6.23 -0.93
C LEU A 139 -9.40 5.29 0.04
N TYR A 140 -8.68 4.71 1.01
CA TYR A 140 -9.22 3.77 1.99
C TYR A 140 -8.63 4.06 3.38
N PRO A 141 -9.00 5.19 4.01
CA PRO A 141 -8.21 5.75 5.10
C PRO A 141 -8.18 4.91 6.37
N GLY A 142 -9.19 4.06 6.62
CA GLY A 142 -9.23 3.20 7.80
C GLY A 142 -9.02 3.98 9.10
N THR A 143 -7.87 3.78 9.77
CA THR A 143 -7.51 4.53 10.99
C THR A 143 -7.01 5.96 10.74
N GLY A 144 -6.85 6.38 9.49
CA GLY A 144 -6.31 7.68 9.07
C GLY A 144 -4.78 7.80 9.22
N ILE A 145 -4.07 6.70 9.48
CA ILE A 145 -2.63 6.74 9.80
C ILE A 145 -1.79 7.20 8.62
N VAL A 146 -2.19 6.88 7.38
CA VAL A 146 -1.48 7.30 6.17
C VAL A 146 -1.63 8.81 6.00
N SER A 147 -2.86 9.34 6.06
CA SER A 147 -3.11 10.80 6.04
C SER A 147 -2.37 11.55 7.15
N GLN A 148 -2.33 10.99 8.37
CA GLN A 148 -1.57 11.58 9.48
C GLN A 148 -0.07 11.62 9.15
N CYS A 149 0.51 10.49 8.74
CA CYS A 149 1.92 10.43 8.35
C CYS A 149 2.24 11.36 7.18
N TRP A 150 1.31 11.54 6.24
CA TRP A 150 1.48 12.46 5.12
C TRP A 150 1.57 13.92 5.60
N GLY A 151 0.73 14.33 6.56
CA GLY A 151 0.82 15.65 7.18
C GLY A 151 2.13 15.90 7.92
N ASP A 152 2.75 14.84 8.47
CA ASP A 152 4.05 14.91 9.16
C ASP A 152 5.26 14.81 8.19
N PHE A 153 5.04 14.52 6.91
CA PHE A 153 6.11 14.18 5.96
C PHE A 153 6.72 15.42 5.29
N ASN A 154 8.02 15.62 5.47
CA ASN A 154 8.74 16.78 4.93
C ASN A 154 9.45 16.53 3.58
N GLY A 155 9.29 15.35 2.98
CA GLY A 155 10.01 14.98 1.75
C GLY A 155 11.46 14.53 1.97
N VAL A 156 12.09 14.07 0.90
CA VAL A 156 13.54 13.85 0.76
C VAL A 156 14.06 14.71 -0.37
#